data_AF-A0A9D1ICN9-F1
#
_entry.id   AF-A0A9D1ICN9-F1
#
_cell.length_a   1.000
_cell.length_b   1.000
_cell.length_c   1.000
_cell.angle_alpha   90.00
_cell.angle_beta   90.00
_cell.angle_gamma   90.00
#
_symmetry.space_group_name_H-M   'P 1'
#
loop_
_entity.id
_entity.type
_entity.pdbx_description
1 polymer ?
#
loop_
_entity_poly.entity_id
_entity_poly.type
_entity_poly.pdbx_seq_one_letter_code
_entity_poly.pdbx_strand_id
1 'polypeptide(L)'
;MQRIINNPDYVVEDMLKGFVKNHKDIVEATDNPRVLKSKHANKPGKVGIVTGGGSGHKPAFIGYLGKNLVDAVAVGEIFSSPSAQAFYDAFVAADNGAGVACLYGNYAGDNMNVKMAIEMAEDDDIVVKKVVANDDAASAPKDTPEKRRGVAGEILMWKIGGAKAATGASLDEVIAAAQKAIDNTRSIGIGVAPCTIPAVGHPNFTIEPGTMELGIGHHGEPGIRVQKLATADEMAEIMLDVVLPDLPFEKGDEVCVLLSGLGATPVMEQYIVYNKVEELLAEKGISVYRSYVGNYFTSLEMMGVTLTVMKLDEELKQLLDMECESMGLTQFGRDAK
;
A
#
# COMPACT_ATOMS: atom_id res chain seq x y z
N MET A 1 17.84 -15.30 17.39
CA MET A 1 17.16 -14.72 16.21
C MET A 1 17.49 -15.57 14.99
N GLN A 2 16.49 -16.10 14.30
CA GLN A 2 16.68 -16.88 13.06
C GLN A 2 16.33 -15.98 11.87
N ARG A 3 17.33 -15.23 11.36
CA ARG A 3 17.16 -14.31 10.23
C ARG A 3 18.39 -14.35 9.33
N ILE A 4 18.16 -14.14 8.03
CA ILE A 4 19.23 -14.02 7.02
C ILE A 4 19.59 -12.55 6.89
N ILE A 5 20.41 -12.06 7.82
CA ILE A 5 20.86 -10.65 7.87
C ILE A 5 22.33 -10.60 8.30
N ASN A 6 23.01 -9.50 7.95
CA ASN A 6 24.35 -9.22 8.44
C ASN A 6 24.24 -8.55 9.84
N ASN A 7 24.16 -7.22 9.86
CA ASN A 7 23.96 -6.43 11.06
C ASN A 7 22.48 -5.96 11.14
N PRO A 8 21.77 -6.20 12.26
CA PRO A 8 20.38 -5.79 12.43
C PRO A 8 20.13 -4.27 12.29
N ASP A 9 21.14 -3.43 12.53
CA ASP A 9 21.04 -1.97 12.41
C ASP A 9 21.11 -1.48 10.96
N TYR A 10 21.65 -2.29 10.04
CA TYR A 10 21.87 -1.91 8.64
C TYR A 10 21.01 -2.72 7.66
N VAL A 11 19.91 -3.30 8.14
CA VAL A 11 19.05 -4.17 7.33
C VAL A 11 18.45 -3.42 6.14
N VAL A 12 18.10 -2.14 6.31
CA VAL A 12 17.51 -1.35 5.23
C VAL A 12 18.57 -1.02 4.18
N GLU A 13 19.75 -0.58 4.57
CA GLU A 13 20.85 -0.26 3.64
C GLU A 13 21.31 -1.48 2.85
N ASP A 14 21.50 -2.62 3.51
CA ASP A 14 21.91 -3.85 2.84
C ASP A 14 20.84 -4.34 1.87
N MET A 15 19.57 -4.22 2.24
CA MET A 15 18.43 -4.52 1.36
C MET A 15 18.39 -3.59 0.14
N LEU A 16 18.56 -2.27 0.31
CA LEU A 16 18.54 -1.30 -0.78
C LEU A 16 19.65 -1.57 -1.81
N LYS A 17 20.87 -1.88 -1.33
CA LYS A 17 22.00 -2.27 -2.20
C LYS A 17 21.65 -3.51 -3.05
N GLY A 18 21.00 -4.51 -2.45
CA GLY A 18 20.57 -5.73 -3.14
C GLY A 18 19.48 -5.45 -4.16
N PHE A 19 18.47 -4.68 -3.76
CA PHE A 19 17.32 -4.35 -4.59
C PHE A 19 17.73 -3.60 -5.87
N VAL A 20 18.56 -2.55 -5.75
CA VAL A 20 19.05 -1.78 -6.91
C VAL A 20 19.89 -2.64 -7.85
N LYS A 21 20.72 -3.55 -7.33
CA LYS A 21 21.52 -4.45 -8.16
C LYS A 21 20.66 -5.45 -8.94
N ASN A 22 19.61 -5.98 -8.31
CA ASN A 22 18.72 -6.96 -8.91
C ASN A 22 17.77 -6.34 -9.95
N HIS A 23 17.26 -5.14 -9.67
CA HIS A 23 16.24 -4.46 -10.48
C HIS A 23 16.79 -3.27 -11.27
N LYS A 24 18.08 -3.30 -11.63
CA LYS A 24 18.75 -2.22 -12.39
C LYS A 24 18.13 -1.94 -13.77
N ASP A 25 17.25 -2.81 -14.25
CA ASP A 25 16.46 -2.67 -15.46
C ASP A 25 15.31 -1.67 -15.29
N ILE A 26 14.72 -1.57 -14.10
CA ILE A 26 13.53 -0.74 -13.82
C ILE A 26 13.76 0.35 -12.76
N VAL A 27 14.77 0.24 -11.89
CA VAL A 27 15.07 1.24 -10.83
C VAL A 27 16.49 1.79 -10.91
N GLU A 28 16.68 2.98 -10.32
CA GLU A 28 17.96 3.64 -10.13
C GLU A 28 18.07 4.25 -8.72
N ALA A 29 19.31 4.35 -8.23
CA ALA A 29 19.61 5.07 -6.99
C ALA A 29 19.68 6.58 -7.26
N THR A 30 19.43 7.38 -6.22
CA THR A 30 19.65 8.83 -6.24
C THR A 30 20.88 9.20 -5.40
N ASP A 31 21.22 10.49 -5.34
CA ASP A 31 22.28 10.98 -4.45
C ASP A 31 21.96 10.78 -2.96
N ASN A 32 20.67 10.69 -2.62
CA ASN A 32 20.23 10.28 -1.30
C ASN A 32 20.10 8.74 -1.23
N PRO A 33 20.87 8.04 -0.38
CA PRO A 33 20.82 6.58 -0.29
C PRO A 33 19.49 6.02 0.24
N ARG A 34 18.62 6.88 0.78
CA ARG A 34 17.26 6.55 1.24
C ARG A 34 16.16 6.94 0.24
N VAL A 35 16.53 7.29 -0.99
CA VAL A 35 15.59 7.56 -2.07
C VAL A 35 15.94 6.74 -3.29
N LEU A 36 14.96 6.00 -3.78
CA LEU A 36 15.05 5.25 -5.04
C LEU A 36 14.07 5.81 -6.06
N LYS A 37 14.43 5.70 -7.34
CA LYS A 37 13.68 6.25 -8.46
C LYS A 37 13.43 5.18 -9.52
N SER A 38 12.29 5.28 -10.21
CA SER A 38 11.96 4.47 -11.37
C SER A 38 12.67 5.02 -12.61
N LYS A 39 13.19 4.14 -13.46
CA LYS A 39 13.72 4.54 -14.78
C LYS A 39 12.64 5.06 -15.72
N HIS A 40 11.37 4.91 -15.37
CA HIS A 40 10.21 5.46 -16.11
C HIS A 40 9.75 6.83 -15.61
N ALA A 41 10.38 7.39 -14.57
CA ALA A 41 10.00 8.65 -13.95
C ALA A 41 10.21 9.87 -14.86
N ASN A 42 11.34 9.93 -15.57
CA ASN A 42 11.81 11.09 -16.35
C ASN A 42 11.04 11.30 -17.67
N LYS A 43 9.77 11.67 -17.57
CA LYS A 43 8.90 11.97 -18.72
C LYS A 43 8.46 13.44 -18.63
N PRO A 44 9.08 14.36 -19.39
CA PRO A 44 8.75 15.78 -19.35
C PRO A 44 7.25 16.04 -19.47
N GLY A 45 6.70 16.88 -18.58
CA GLY A 45 5.28 17.24 -18.57
C GLY A 45 4.34 16.20 -17.94
N LYS A 46 4.85 15.08 -17.44
CA LYS A 46 4.07 14.09 -16.68
C LYS A 46 4.11 14.43 -15.18
N VAL A 47 2.98 14.37 -14.49
CA VAL A 47 2.95 14.47 -13.02
C VAL A 47 3.81 13.35 -12.42
N GLY A 48 4.72 13.71 -11.50
CA GLY A 48 5.53 12.74 -10.75
C GLY A 48 4.70 12.06 -9.66
N ILE A 49 4.83 10.74 -9.51
CA ILE A 49 4.18 9.99 -8.42
C ILE A 49 5.20 9.62 -7.34
N VAL A 50 4.98 10.11 -6.12
CA VAL A 50 5.84 9.80 -4.97
C VAL A 50 5.06 9.11 -3.88
N THR A 51 5.68 8.12 -3.25
CA THR A 51 5.24 7.58 -1.96
C THR A 51 6.44 7.41 -1.04
N GLY A 52 6.21 6.93 0.17
CA GLY A 52 7.26 6.60 1.11
C GLY A 52 6.67 6.12 2.42
N GLY A 53 7.53 5.54 3.23
CA GLY A 53 7.13 5.03 4.54
C GLY A 53 8.22 4.16 5.15
N GLY A 54 7.89 3.58 6.30
CA GLY A 54 8.76 2.65 7.00
C GLY A 54 9.12 1.44 6.17
N SER A 55 10.35 0.95 6.33
CA SER A 55 10.72 -0.36 5.81
C SER A 55 9.98 -1.47 6.54
N GLY A 56 9.77 -2.60 5.84
CA GLY A 56 9.23 -3.81 6.46
C GLY A 56 7.99 -4.36 5.78
N HIS A 57 7.46 -3.61 4.80
CA HIS A 57 6.18 -3.91 4.16
C HIS A 57 6.28 -4.48 2.75
N LYS A 58 7.44 -5.05 2.38
CA LYS A 58 7.77 -5.41 0.99
C LYS A 58 6.68 -6.31 0.37
N PRO A 59 6.26 -6.06 -0.89
CA PRO A 59 6.88 -5.16 -1.87
C PRO A 59 6.67 -3.66 -1.61
N ALA A 60 5.76 -3.25 -0.72
CA ALA A 60 5.67 -1.85 -0.33
C ALA A 60 6.96 -1.38 0.39
N PHE A 61 7.55 -0.23 0.04
CA PHE A 61 7.11 0.73 -0.98
C PHE A 61 7.88 0.59 -2.31
N ILE A 62 9.19 0.30 -2.22
CA ILE A 62 10.13 0.30 -3.36
C ILE A 62 9.78 -0.68 -4.49
N GLY A 63 9.01 -1.73 -4.21
CA GLY A 63 8.55 -2.68 -5.22
C GLY A 63 7.53 -2.10 -6.20
N TYR A 64 6.95 -0.94 -5.89
CA TYR A 64 6.00 -0.25 -6.77
C TYR A 64 6.66 0.80 -7.67
N LEU A 65 7.98 0.99 -7.58
CA LEU A 65 8.74 1.79 -8.54
C LEU A 65 8.66 1.15 -9.92
N GLY A 66 8.09 1.86 -10.89
CA GLY A 66 7.78 1.22 -12.17
C GLY A 66 6.94 2.03 -13.15
N LYS A 67 6.76 1.45 -14.34
CA LYS A 67 5.95 2.04 -15.42
C LYS A 67 4.49 2.16 -14.97
N ASN A 68 3.92 3.36 -15.11
CA ASN A 68 2.53 3.69 -14.80
C ASN A 68 2.13 3.40 -13.34
N LEU A 69 3.10 3.44 -12.42
CA LEU A 69 2.93 3.29 -10.97
C LEU A 69 3.67 4.43 -10.25
N VAL A 70 4.65 4.13 -9.40
CA VAL A 70 5.39 5.09 -8.59
C VAL A 70 6.69 5.48 -9.28
N ASP A 71 7.02 6.77 -9.27
CA ASP A 71 8.20 7.35 -9.88
C ASP A 71 9.38 7.49 -8.91
N ALA A 72 9.14 7.84 -7.65
CA ALA A 72 10.16 7.84 -6.60
C ALA A 72 9.60 7.42 -5.24
N VAL A 73 10.46 6.84 -4.40
CA VAL A 73 10.12 6.35 -3.06
C VAL A 73 11.12 6.87 -2.04
N ALA A 74 10.61 7.53 -1.00
CA ALA A 74 11.36 7.83 0.21
C ALA A 74 11.32 6.63 1.18
N VAL A 75 12.49 6.19 1.66
CA VAL A 75 12.63 4.94 2.43
C VAL A 75 13.05 5.23 3.87
N GLY A 76 12.18 4.91 4.81
CA GLY A 76 12.43 5.01 6.24
C GLY A 76 13.09 3.77 6.84
N GLU A 77 13.35 3.83 8.14
CA GLU A 77 13.76 2.65 8.92
C GLU A 77 12.61 1.66 9.08
N ILE A 78 12.90 0.49 9.64
CA ILE A 78 11.87 -0.52 9.87
C ILE A 78 10.75 0.08 10.74
N PHE A 79 9.52 0.12 10.19
CA PHE A 79 8.32 0.69 10.80
C PHE A 79 8.45 2.15 11.26
N SER A 80 9.34 2.93 10.65
CA SER A 80 9.52 4.35 10.97
C SER A 80 9.55 5.19 9.70
N SER A 81 8.80 6.29 9.70
CA SER A 81 8.73 7.26 8.58
C SER A 81 10.11 7.64 8.04
N PRO A 82 10.27 7.84 6.73
CA PRO A 82 11.39 8.56 6.15
C PRO A 82 11.49 9.97 6.73
N SER A 83 12.68 10.57 6.67
CA SER A 83 12.86 11.97 7.04
C SER A 83 12.20 12.92 6.03
N ALA A 84 11.90 14.14 6.46
CA ALA A 84 11.44 15.21 5.56
C ALA A 84 12.40 15.42 4.37
N GLN A 85 13.72 15.38 4.62
CA GLN A 85 14.72 15.47 3.55
C GLN A 85 14.57 14.35 2.52
N ALA A 86 14.35 13.10 2.95
CA ALA A 86 14.19 11.99 2.02
C ALA A 86 12.90 12.13 1.18
N PHE A 87 11.81 12.64 1.76
CA PHE A 87 10.59 12.94 0.98
C PHE A 87 10.82 14.07 -0.01
N TYR A 88 11.47 15.16 0.39
CA TYR A 88 11.79 16.27 -0.51
C TYR A 88 12.72 15.81 -1.65
N ASP A 89 13.77 15.05 -1.35
CA ASP A 89 14.67 14.50 -2.37
C ASP A 89 13.91 13.55 -3.33
N ALA A 90 12.89 12.83 -2.85
CA ALA A 90 12.00 12.04 -3.70
C ALA A 90 11.09 12.92 -4.58
N PHE A 91 10.62 14.07 -4.09
CA PHE A 91 9.88 15.05 -4.89
C PHE A 91 10.74 15.60 -6.02
N VAL A 92 11.96 16.07 -5.69
CA VAL A 92 12.96 16.52 -6.68
C VAL A 92 13.25 15.42 -7.69
N ALA A 93 13.38 14.17 -7.24
CA ALA A 93 13.64 13.04 -8.11
C ALA A 93 12.47 12.70 -9.04
N ALA A 94 11.22 12.98 -8.66
CA ALA A 94 10.03 12.66 -9.44
C ALA A 94 9.48 13.83 -10.26
N ASP A 95 9.90 15.06 -9.99
CA ASP A 95 9.40 16.22 -10.72
C ASP A 95 9.85 16.21 -12.19
N ASN A 96 8.88 16.42 -13.07
CA ASN A 96 9.08 16.52 -14.52
C ASN A 96 8.55 17.86 -15.08
N GLY A 97 8.40 18.87 -14.22
CA GLY A 97 7.86 20.19 -14.58
C GLY A 97 6.33 20.25 -14.66
N ALA A 98 5.64 19.23 -14.11
CA ALA A 98 4.18 19.18 -14.02
C ALA A 98 3.69 19.01 -12.56
N GLY A 99 4.59 19.17 -11.58
CA GLY A 99 4.33 18.94 -10.17
C GLY A 99 4.33 17.47 -9.78
N VAL A 100 4.13 17.24 -8.48
CA VAL A 100 4.27 15.92 -7.84
C VAL A 100 3.03 15.59 -7.01
N ALA A 101 2.51 14.37 -7.20
CA ALA A 101 1.49 13.78 -6.35
C ALA A 101 2.15 12.86 -5.31
N CYS A 102 2.10 13.26 -4.04
CA CYS A 102 2.56 12.45 -2.90
C CYS A 102 1.39 11.61 -2.33
N LEU A 103 1.44 10.29 -2.54
CA LEU A 103 0.39 9.35 -2.21
C LEU A 103 0.88 8.39 -1.13
N TYR A 104 0.46 8.54 0.13
CA TYR A 104 1.06 7.83 1.28
C TYR A 104 0.04 7.46 2.37
N GLY A 105 0.42 6.57 3.29
CA GLY A 105 -0.41 6.11 4.40
C GLY A 105 -0.61 7.11 5.53
N ASN A 106 -1.77 7.07 6.21
CA ASN A 106 -2.07 7.96 7.32
C ASN A 106 -1.41 7.54 8.64
N TYR A 107 -0.14 7.89 8.81
CA TYR A 107 0.59 7.75 10.06
C TYR A 107 1.17 9.09 10.52
N ALA A 108 1.27 9.30 11.83
CA ALA A 108 1.67 10.60 12.38
C ALA A 108 3.07 11.03 11.91
N GLY A 109 4.02 10.10 11.86
CA GLY A 109 5.38 10.36 11.38
C GLY A 109 5.41 10.75 9.90
N ASP A 110 4.71 10.00 9.05
CA ASP A 110 4.67 10.28 7.62
C ASP A 110 3.98 11.62 7.34
N ASN A 111 2.86 11.90 8.01
CA ASN A 111 2.17 13.19 7.89
C ASN A 111 3.04 14.39 8.26
N MET A 112 3.81 14.28 9.35
CA MET A 112 4.72 15.34 9.78
C MET A 112 5.85 15.54 8.76
N ASN A 113 6.53 14.46 8.36
CA ASN A 113 7.68 14.55 7.45
C ASN A 113 7.27 14.99 6.04
N VAL A 114 6.15 14.50 5.50
CA VAL A 114 5.63 14.94 4.20
C VAL A 114 5.25 16.42 4.23
N LYS A 115 4.61 16.89 5.31
CA LYS A 115 4.27 18.31 5.44
C LYS A 115 5.53 19.19 5.37
N MET A 116 6.56 18.85 6.15
CA MET A 116 7.83 19.57 6.13
C MET A 116 8.52 19.49 4.76
N ALA A 117 8.46 18.34 4.09
CA ALA A 117 9.03 18.17 2.77
C ALA A 117 8.31 19.00 1.68
N ILE A 118 6.99 19.20 1.81
CA ILE A 118 6.24 20.09 0.92
C ILE A 118 6.69 21.54 1.14
N GLU A 119 6.85 21.98 2.39
CA GLU A 119 7.38 23.32 2.70
C GLU A 119 8.79 23.51 2.11
N MET A 120 9.64 22.47 2.12
CA MET A 120 10.96 22.51 1.48
C MET A 120 10.88 22.58 -0.05
N ALA A 121 9.90 21.90 -0.66
CA ALA A 121 9.72 21.87 -2.12
C ALA A 121 9.21 23.22 -2.67
N GLU A 122 8.50 24.01 -1.86
CA GLU A 122 8.05 25.36 -2.21
C GLU A 122 9.23 26.31 -2.46
N ASP A 123 10.34 26.16 -1.72
CA ASP A 123 11.55 26.97 -1.91
C ASP A 123 12.22 26.74 -3.29
N ASP A 124 11.91 25.62 -3.95
CA ASP A 124 12.43 25.20 -5.26
C ASP A 124 11.38 25.25 -6.38
N ASP A 125 10.26 25.93 -6.16
CA ASP A 125 9.14 26.04 -7.10
C ASP A 125 8.52 24.69 -7.53
N ILE A 126 8.68 23.63 -6.72
CA ILE A 126 8.07 22.32 -6.98
C ILE A 126 6.70 22.26 -6.32
N VAL A 127 5.64 22.26 -7.14
CA VAL A 127 4.27 22.11 -6.64
C VAL A 127 3.99 20.65 -6.27
N VAL A 128 3.77 20.41 -4.98
CA VAL A 128 3.41 19.09 -4.44
C VAL A 128 1.97 19.11 -3.91
N LYS A 129 1.15 18.16 -4.37
CA LYS A 129 -0.17 17.87 -3.77
C LYS A 129 -0.16 16.46 -3.20
N LYS A 130 -1.04 16.17 -2.25
CA LYS A 130 -1.06 14.89 -1.55
C LYS A 130 -2.43 14.25 -1.44
N VAL A 131 -2.43 12.91 -1.34
CA VAL A 131 -3.55 12.10 -0.89
C VAL A 131 -3.03 11.21 0.23
N VAL A 132 -3.78 11.16 1.33
CA VAL A 132 -3.43 10.38 2.52
C VAL A 132 -4.38 9.19 2.61
N ALA A 133 -3.85 7.97 2.57
CA ALA A 133 -4.65 6.76 2.64
C ALA A 133 -5.19 6.50 4.03
N ASN A 134 -6.48 6.15 4.13
CA ASN A 134 -7.21 5.99 5.38
C ASN A 134 -8.22 4.83 5.29
N ASP A 135 -7.87 3.78 4.56
CA ASP A 135 -8.74 2.67 4.18
C ASP A 135 -8.98 1.65 5.30
N ASP A 136 -8.20 1.66 6.38
CA ASP A 136 -8.34 0.71 7.49
C ASP A 136 -9.61 0.99 8.33
N ALA A 137 -10.67 0.25 8.01
CA ALA A 137 -11.99 0.41 8.61
C ALA A 137 -12.02 0.05 10.11
N ALA A 138 -11.07 -0.74 10.59
CA ALA A 138 -11.00 -1.16 11.99
C ALA A 138 -10.27 -0.15 12.88
N SER A 139 -9.39 0.67 12.31
CA SER A 139 -8.50 1.53 13.07
C SER A 139 -9.16 2.76 13.73
N ALA A 140 -10.27 3.25 13.17
CA ALA A 140 -11.08 4.31 13.76
C ALA A 140 -12.54 4.26 13.27
N PRO A 141 -13.49 4.80 14.06
CA PRO A 141 -14.91 4.88 13.68
C PRO A 141 -15.15 5.56 12.33
N LYS A 142 -16.26 5.17 11.67
CA LYS A 142 -16.68 5.64 10.35
C LYS A 142 -16.92 7.15 10.24
N ASP A 143 -17.27 7.80 11.34
CA ASP A 143 -17.48 9.24 11.44
C ASP A 143 -16.19 10.04 11.61
N THR A 144 -15.05 9.37 11.84
CA THR A 144 -13.71 10.00 11.89
C THR A 144 -12.71 9.30 10.96
N PRO A 145 -12.99 9.22 9.64
CA PRO A 145 -12.14 8.50 8.69
C PRO A 145 -10.74 9.11 8.57
N GLU A 146 -10.56 10.40 8.89
CA GLU A 146 -9.27 11.08 8.91
C GLU A 146 -8.30 10.56 9.99
N LYS A 147 -8.79 9.77 10.95
CA LYS A 147 -7.98 9.12 11.99
C LYS A 147 -7.59 7.68 11.64
N ARG A 148 -8.12 7.14 10.54
CA ARG A 148 -7.85 5.75 10.15
C ARG A 148 -6.47 5.61 9.57
N ARG A 149 -5.82 4.47 9.83
CA ARG A 149 -4.55 4.09 9.21
C ARG A 149 -4.72 3.92 7.69
N GLY A 150 -3.66 4.17 6.94
CA GLY A 150 -3.52 3.72 5.55
C GLY A 150 -2.85 2.35 5.53
N VAL A 151 -3.41 1.42 4.76
CA VAL A 151 -2.94 0.03 4.71
C VAL A 151 -2.89 -0.46 3.25
N ALA A 152 -3.21 -1.73 2.98
CA ALA A 152 -3.10 -2.30 1.64
C ALA A 152 -3.89 -1.58 0.51
N GLY A 153 -4.90 -0.76 0.83
CA GLY A 153 -5.60 0.09 -0.14
C GLY A 153 -4.72 1.13 -0.83
N GLU A 154 -3.58 1.49 -0.22
CA GLU A 154 -2.56 2.34 -0.85
C GLU A 154 -2.11 1.82 -2.22
N ILE A 155 -2.08 0.50 -2.41
CA ILE A 155 -1.67 -0.13 -3.66
C ILE A 155 -2.62 0.25 -4.80
N LEU A 156 -3.92 0.27 -4.52
CA LEU A 156 -4.94 0.67 -5.50
C LEU A 156 -4.88 2.18 -5.74
N MET A 157 -4.63 2.99 -4.71
CA MET A 157 -4.40 4.42 -4.84
C MET A 157 -3.18 4.72 -5.75
N TRP A 158 -2.06 4.03 -5.56
CA TRP A 158 -0.87 4.17 -6.41
C TRP A 158 -1.15 3.71 -7.84
N LYS A 159 -1.89 2.61 -8.01
CA LYS A 159 -2.27 2.11 -9.34
C LYS A 159 -3.10 3.14 -10.11
N ILE A 160 -4.10 3.72 -9.47
CA ILE A 160 -5.00 4.70 -10.09
C ILE A 160 -4.27 6.02 -10.34
N GLY A 161 -3.52 6.53 -9.36
CA GLY A 161 -2.73 7.76 -9.51
C GLY A 161 -1.65 7.65 -10.60
N GLY A 162 -0.87 6.57 -10.60
CA GLY A 162 0.14 6.29 -11.61
C GLY A 162 -0.43 6.12 -13.02
N ALA A 163 -1.57 5.43 -13.14
CA ALA A 163 -2.27 5.31 -14.41
C ALA A 163 -2.80 6.67 -14.91
N LYS A 164 -3.38 7.49 -14.02
CA LYS A 164 -3.89 8.82 -14.39
C LYS A 164 -2.77 9.76 -14.81
N ALA A 165 -1.64 9.76 -14.10
CA ALA A 165 -0.47 10.53 -14.49
C ALA A 165 0.07 10.09 -15.86
N ALA A 166 0.04 8.79 -16.15
CA ALA A 166 0.48 8.25 -17.43
C ALA A 166 -0.39 8.69 -18.63
N THR A 167 -1.64 9.13 -18.42
CA THR A 167 -2.46 9.72 -19.50
C THR A 167 -2.09 11.18 -19.82
N GLY A 168 -1.12 11.77 -19.13
CA GLY A 168 -0.77 13.19 -19.26
C GLY A 168 -1.76 14.12 -18.56
N ALA A 169 -2.53 13.61 -17.60
CA ALA A 169 -3.45 14.41 -16.81
C ALA A 169 -2.71 15.44 -15.94
N SER A 170 -3.38 16.54 -15.60
CA SER A 170 -2.87 17.55 -14.69
C SER A 170 -2.73 17.02 -13.26
N LEU A 171 -1.91 17.69 -12.43
CA LEU A 171 -1.74 17.32 -11.02
C LEU A 171 -3.08 17.22 -10.27
N ASP A 172 -4.01 18.11 -10.57
CA ASP A 172 -5.33 18.16 -9.92
C ASP A 172 -6.19 16.95 -10.29
N GLU A 173 -6.15 16.54 -11.55
CA GLU A 173 -6.86 15.36 -12.03
C GLU A 173 -6.24 14.07 -11.48
N VAL A 174 -4.91 14.02 -11.32
CA VAL A 174 -4.21 12.89 -10.68
C VAL A 174 -4.59 12.77 -9.21
N ILE A 175 -4.59 13.88 -8.47
CA ILE A 175 -5.03 13.92 -7.06
C ILE A 175 -6.50 13.53 -6.94
N ALA A 176 -7.37 14.03 -7.82
CA ALA A 176 -8.79 13.68 -7.81
C ALA A 176 -9.00 12.17 -8.05
N ALA A 177 -8.29 11.57 -9.00
CA ALA A 177 -8.38 10.13 -9.26
C ALA A 177 -7.85 9.29 -8.09
N ALA A 178 -6.71 9.66 -7.51
CA ALA A 178 -6.14 8.96 -6.35
C ALA A 178 -7.03 9.10 -5.09
N GLN A 179 -7.57 10.29 -4.82
CA GLN A 179 -8.51 10.51 -3.73
C GLN A 179 -9.79 9.69 -3.92
N LYS A 180 -10.34 9.68 -5.14
CA LYS A 180 -11.50 8.85 -5.48
C LYS A 180 -11.23 7.37 -5.25
N ALA A 181 -10.05 6.87 -5.60
CA ALA A 181 -9.68 5.48 -5.36
C ALA A 181 -9.73 5.14 -3.86
N ILE A 182 -9.09 5.94 -3.00
CA ILE A 182 -9.06 5.66 -1.57
C ILE A 182 -10.43 5.87 -0.90
N ASP A 183 -11.20 6.89 -1.30
CA ASP A 183 -12.54 7.13 -0.78
C ASP A 183 -13.47 5.92 -1.00
N ASN A 184 -13.27 5.22 -2.12
CA ASN A 184 -13.99 4.01 -2.51
C ASN A 184 -13.35 2.70 -2.03
N THR A 185 -12.31 2.75 -1.19
CA THR A 185 -11.56 1.57 -0.73
C THR A 185 -11.70 1.38 0.78
N ARG A 186 -11.94 0.14 1.22
CA ARG A 186 -11.92 -0.26 2.63
C ARG A 186 -11.13 -1.53 2.84
N SER A 187 -10.43 -1.57 3.97
CA SER A 187 -9.52 -2.65 4.32
C SER A 187 -9.68 -3.10 5.77
N ILE A 188 -9.31 -4.35 6.03
CA ILE A 188 -9.15 -4.89 7.38
C ILE A 188 -8.11 -6.01 7.42
N GLY A 189 -7.27 -6.00 8.45
CA GLY A 189 -6.29 -7.05 8.72
C GLY A 189 -6.77 -8.09 9.73
N ILE A 190 -6.28 -9.33 9.61
CA ILE A 190 -6.29 -10.36 10.66
C ILE A 190 -4.87 -10.86 10.85
N GLY A 191 -4.37 -10.85 12.08
CA GLY A 191 -3.10 -11.45 12.47
C GLY A 191 -3.30 -12.75 13.26
N VAL A 192 -2.43 -13.73 13.06
CA VAL A 192 -2.40 -15.01 13.80
C VAL A 192 -1.04 -15.30 14.46
N ALA A 193 0.01 -14.56 14.07
CA ALA A 193 1.29 -14.55 14.78
C ALA A 193 2.04 -13.23 14.56
N PRO A 194 2.86 -12.79 15.54
CA PRO A 194 3.52 -11.51 15.46
C PRO A 194 4.73 -11.50 14.52
N CYS A 195 5.27 -10.31 14.28
CA CYS A 195 6.58 -10.12 13.65
C CYS A 195 7.63 -9.64 14.65
N THR A 196 8.92 -9.76 14.30
CA THR A 196 10.04 -9.28 15.11
C THR A 196 10.83 -8.20 14.35
N ILE A 197 11.02 -7.04 14.97
CA ILE A 197 11.94 -6.02 14.42
C ILE A 197 13.38 -6.50 14.65
N PRO A 198 14.24 -6.63 13.62
CA PRO A 198 15.62 -7.12 13.75
C PRO A 198 16.44 -6.40 14.82
N ALA A 199 16.40 -5.07 14.87
CA ALA A 199 17.15 -4.28 15.85
C ALA A 199 16.65 -4.48 17.29
N VAL A 200 15.39 -4.88 17.48
CA VAL A 200 14.78 -5.12 18.81
C VAL A 200 15.05 -6.55 19.29
N GLY A 201 15.04 -7.53 18.38
CA GLY A 201 15.40 -8.92 18.70
C GLY A 201 14.32 -9.79 19.33
N HIS A 202 13.16 -9.22 19.65
CA HIS A 202 11.96 -9.93 20.10
C HIS A 202 10.69 -9.32 19.47
N PRO A 203 9.56 -10.03 19.46
CA PRO A 203 8.28 -9.48 19.00
C PRO A 203 7.90 -8.20 19.75
N ASN A 204 7.37 -7.21 19.04
CA ASN A 204 6.89 -5.95 19.61
C ASN A 204 5.44 -6.05 20.15
N PHE A 205 4.73 -7.13 19.81
CA PHE A 205 3.41 -7.51 20.33
C PHE A 205 3.31 -9.05 20.36
N THR A 206 2.25 -9.57 20.98
CA THR A 206 2.01 -11.00 21.11
C THR A 206 0.62 -11.35 20.58
N ILE A 207 0.54 -12.40 19.76
CA ILE A 207 -0.71 -13.10 19.46
C ILE A 207 -0.55 -14.51 20.04
N GLU A 208 -1.38 -14.86 21.01
CA GLU A 208 -1.27 -16.13 21.71
C GLU A 208 -1.59 -17.31 20.78
N PRO A 209 -0.88 -18.45 20.89
CA PRO A 209 -1.18 -19.62 20.09
C PRO A 209 -2.65 -20.05 20.21
N GLY A 210 -3.29 -20.30 19.06
CA GLY A 210 -4.72 -20.64 19.01
C GLY A 210 -5.67 -19.44 19.09
N THR A 211 -5.15 -18.22 18.99
CA THR A 211 -5.93 -16.98 18.87
C THR A 211 -5.62 -16.24 17.57
N MET A 212 -6.43 -15.22 17.28
CA MET A 212 -6.21 -14.27 16.20
C MET A 212 -6.63 -12.87 16.64
N GLU A 213 -6.07 -11.85 15.99
CA GLU A 213 -6.36 -10.45 16.25
C GLU A 213 -6.97 -9.80 15.00
N LEU A 214 -8.21 -9.35 15.13
CA LEU A 214 -8.98 -8.68 14.08
C LEU A 214 -8.70 -7.17 14.12
N GLY A 215 -8.39 -6.60 12.96
CA GLY A 215 -8.06 -5.20 12.78
C GLY A 215 -6.63 -4.83 13.17
N ILE A 216 -5.72 -5.81 13.26
CA ILE A 216 -4.31 -5.53 13.57
C ILE A 216 -3.69 -4.62 12.50
N GLY A 217 -2.86 -3.67 12.93
CA GLY A 217 -2.12 -2.78 12.03
C GLY A 217 -0.83 -3.41 11.49
N HIS A 218 -0.31 -2.88 10.38
CA HIS A 218 0.91 -3.37 9.74
C HIS A 218 2.21 -3.11 10.53
N HIS A 219 2.18 -2.34 11.62
CA HIS A 219 3.32 -2.21 12.53
C HIS A 219 3.10 -2.97 13.85
N GLY A 220 2.01 -3.74 13.95
CA GLY A 220 1.60 -4.42 15.19
C GLY A 220 0.77 -3.55 16.12
N GLU A 221 0.18 -2.47 15.62
CA GLU A 221 -0.78 -1.69 16.41
C GLU A 221 -2.01 -2.55 16.72
N PRO A 222 -2.56 -2.45 17.95
CA PRO A 222 -3.64 -3.32 18.39
C PRO A 222 -4.86 -3.19 17.49
N GLY A 223 -5.53 -4.32 17.31
CA GLY A 223 -6.79 -4.41 16.61
C GLY A 223 -7.99 -4.11 17.49
N ILE A 224 -9.18 -4.32 16.92
CA ILE A 224 -10.46 -4.08 17.60
C ILE A 224 -10.91 -5.26 18.47
N ARG A 225 -10.35 -6.46 18.23
CA ARG A 225 -10.76 -7.68 18.92
C ARG A 225 -9.72 -8.79 18.83
N VAL A 226 -9.40 -9.41 19.96
CA VAL A 226 -8.70 -10.70 20.03
C VAL A 226 -9.73 -11.81 20.27
N GLN A 227 -9.66 -12.90 19.53
CA GLN A 227 -10.56 -14.04 19.68
C GLN A 227 -9.88 -15.37 19.38
N LYS A 228 -10.55 -16.49 19.65
CA LYS A 228 -10.06 -17.82 19.27
C LYS A 228 -9.85 -17.87 17.74
N LEU A 229 -8.80 -18.56 17.32
CA LEU A 229 -8.51 -18.77 15.90
C LEU A 229 -9.73 -19.39 15.21
N ALA A 230 -10.26 -18.69 14.22
CA ALA A 230 -11.38 -19.14 13.41
C ALA A 230 -10.89 -19.93 12.19
N THR A 231 -11.80 -20.58 11.48
CA THR A 231 -11.53 -21.14 10.15
C THR A 231 -11.35 -20.01 9.13
N ALA A 232 -10.73 -20.31 7.98
CA ALA A 232 -10.56 -19.34 6.89
C ALA A 232 -11.92 -18.80 6.37
N ASP A 233 -12.94 -19.66 6.34
CA ASP A 233 -14.29 -19.28 5.92
C ASP A 233 -14.91 -18.26 6.89
N GLU A 234 -14.86 -18.55 8.20
CA GLU A 234 -15.32 -17.63 9.25
C GLU A 234 -14.51 -16.32 9.25
N MET A 235 -13.21 -16.37 8.97
CA MET A 235 -12.39 -15.16 8.82
C MET A 235 -12.88 -14.29 7.66
N ALA A 236 -13.19 -14.88 6.50
CA ALA A 236 -13.72 -14.15 5.35
C ALA A 236 -15.06 -13.47 5.67
N GLU A 237 -15.97 -14.17 6.37
CA GLU A 237 -17.23 -13.60 6.86
C GLU A 237 -16.98 -12.39 7.77
N ILE A 238 -16.14 -12.57 8.80
CA ILE A 238 -15.80 -11.52 9.76
C ILE A 238 -15.18 -10.29 9.07
N MET A 239 -14.29 -10.49 8.10
CA MET A 239 -13.66 -9.38 7.38
C MET A 239 -14.68 -8.60 6.54
N LEU A 240 -15.58 -9.29 5.83
CA LEU A 240 -16.64 -8.65 5.04
C LEU A 240 -17.69 -7.96 5.91
N ASP A 241 -17.99 -8.50 7.09
CA ASP A 241 -18.90 -7.87 8.06
C ASP A 241 -18.39 -6.51 8.56
N VAL A 242 -17.08 -6.28 8.51
CA VAL A 242 -16.50 -4.95 8.80
C VAL A 242 -16.44 -4.08 7.54
N VAL A 243 -15.93 -4.62 6.43
CA VAL A 243 -15.68 -3.86 5.21
C VAL A 243 -16.97 -3.36 4.56
N LEU A 244 -17.97 -4.24 4.43
CA LEU A 244 -19.15 -3.96 3.61
C LEU A 244 -20.10 -2.89 4.17
N PRO A 245 -20.37 -2.84 5.48
CA PRO A 245 -21.18 -1.76 6.06
C PRO A 245 -20.45 -0.42 6.15
N ASP A 246 -19.11 -0.45 6.17
CA ASP A 246 -18.30 0.75 6.37
C ASP A 246 -18.34 1.68 5.14
N LEU A 247 -18.10 1.14 3.95
CA LEU A 247 -18.47 1.77 2.70
C LEU A 247 -19.63 0.95 2.14
N PRO A 248 -20.89 1.43 2.17
CA PRO A 248 -22.03 0.58 1.81
C PRO A 248 -21.89 0.09 0.36
N PHE A 249 -21.55 -1.20 0.22
CA PHE A 249 -21.58 -1.92 -1.05
C PHE A 249 -22.98 -2.50 -1.23
N GLU A 250 -23.53 -2.31 -2.41
CA GLU A 250 -24.91 -2.65 -2.73
C GLU A 250 -24.95 -3.68 -3.86
N LYS A 251 -26.08 -4.38 -3.96
CA LYS A 251 -26.34 -5.31 -5.06
C LYS A 251 -26.20 -4.59 -6.40
N GLY A 252 -25.40 -5.17 -7.31
CA GLY A 252 -25.10 -4.61 -8.62
C GLY A 252 -23.77 -3.85 -8.68
N ASP A 253 -23.12 -3.62 -7.53
CA ASP A 253 -21.78 -3.04 -7.52
C ASP A 253 -20.75 -4.00 -8.11
N GLU A 254 -19.74 -3.42 -8.75
CA GLU A 254 -18.52 -4.11 -9.17
C GLU A 254 -17.35 -3.65 -8.31
N VAL A 255 -16.48 -4.59 -7.92
CA VAL A 255 -15.38 -4.33 -7.00
C VAL A 255 -14.04 -4.87 -7.50
N CYS A 256 -12.96 -4.23 -7.06
CA CYS A 256 -11.63 -4.82 -7.05
C CYS A 256 -11.35 -5.39 -5.66
N VAL A 257 -10.93 -6.66 -5.58
CA VAL A 257 -10.57 -7.33 -4.32
C VAL A 257 -9.07 -7.56 -4.26
N LEU A 258 -8.42 -7.06 -3.22
CA LEU A 258 -7.02 -7.34 -2.93
C LEU A 258 -6.95 -8.10 -1.61
N LEU A 259 -6.46 -9.34 -1.65
CA LEU A 259 -6.15 -10.13 -0.46
C LEU A 259 -4.63 -10.23 -0.31
N SER A 260 -4.08 -9.43 0.60
CA SER A 260 -2.64 -9.38 0.84
C SER A 260 -2.24 -10.20 2.06
N GLY A 261 -1.28 -11.11 1.93
CA GLY A 261 -0.61 -11.70 3.09
C GLY A 261 0.21 -10.68 3.86
N LEU A 262 0.28 -10.83 5.19
CA LEU A 262 1.07 -9.97 6.08
C LEU A 262 2.56 -10.37 6.17
N GLY A 263 3.00 -11.33 5.35
CA GLY A 263 4.40 -11.76 5.28
C GLY A 263 4.53 -13.27 5.20
N ALA A 264 4.37 -13.95 6.34
CA ALA A 264 4.68 -15.37 6.46
C ALA A 264 3.50 -16.31 6.16
N THR A 265 2.30 -15.79 5.86
CA THR A 265 1.16 -16.61 5.45
C THR A 265 1.37 -17.21 4.06
N PRO A 266 1.41 -18.55 3.91
CA PRO A 266 1.51 -19.20 2.62
C PRO A 266 0.42 -18.76 1.66
N VAL A 267 0.78 -18.53 0.39
CA VAL A 267 -0.16 -18.04 -0.64
C VAL A 267 -1.36 -18.98 -0.82
N MET A 268 -1.17 -20.30 -0.62
CA MET A 268 -2.28 -21.26 -0.67
C MET A 268 -3.35 -20.99 0.41
N GLU A 269 -2.97 -20.52 1.59
CA GLU A 269 -3.92 -20.16 2.66
C GLU A 269 -4.69 -18.89 2.31
N GLN A 270 -4.02 -17.93 1.65
CA GLN A 270 -4.65 -16.72 1.14
C GLN A 270 -5.74 -17.07 0.11
N TYR A 271 -5.48 -18.01 -0.81
CA TYR A 271 -6.50 -18.46 -1.77
C TYR A 271 -7.72 -19.12 -1.11
N ILE A 272 -7.57 -19.77 0.05
CA ILE A 272 -8.71 -20.34 0.79
C ILE A 272 -9.62 -19.22 1.28
N VAL A 273 -9.05 -18.18 1.91
CA VAL A 273 -9.83 -17.01 2.37
C VAL A 273 -10.48 -16.30 1.18
N TYR A 274 -9.73 -16.09 0.08
CA TYR A 274 -10.24 -15.44 -1.12
C TYR A 274 -11.44 -16.18 -1.72
N ASN A 275 -11.39 -17.53 -1.78
CA ASN A 275 -12.51 -18.33 -2.29
C ASN A 275 -13.81 -18.00 -1.56
N LYS A 276 -13.78 -17.99 -0.21
CA LYS A 276 -14.97 -17.65 0.58
C LYS A 276 -15.37 -16.18 0.41
N VAL A 277 -14.42 -15.25 0.31
CA VAL A 277 -14.72 -13.82 0.06
C VAL A 277 -15.50 -13.66 -1.25
N GLU A 278 -15.08 -14.29 -2.34
CA GLU A 278 -15.76 -14.18 -3.64
C GLU A 278 -17.15 -14.83 -3.62
N GLU A 279 -17.31 -15.99 -2.96
CA GLU A 279 -18.62 -16.63 -2.74
C GLU A 279 -19.60 -15.68 -2.03
N LEU A 280 -19.18 -15.08 -0.91
CA LEU A 280 -20.02 -14.19 -0.10
C LEU A 280 -20.37 -12.87 -0.82
N LEU A 281 -19.45 -12.32 -1.61
CA LEU A 281 -19.73 -11.16 -2.45
C LEU A 281 -20.79 -11.50 -3.51
N ALA A 282 -20.65 -12.65 -4.17
CA ALA A 282 -21.61 -13.11 -5.19
C ALA A 282 -23.01 -13.36 -4.61
N GLU A 283 -23.11 -13.94 -3.40
CA GLU A 283 -24.39 -14.10 -2.68
C GLU A 283 -25.09 -12.78 -2.37
N LYS A 284 -24.30 -11.72 -2.10
CA LYS A 284 -24.80 -10.34 -1.91
C LYS A 284 -25.08 -9.62 -3.24
N GLY A 285 -24.79 -10.26 -4.37
CA GLY A 285 -24.96 -9.70 -5.71
C GLY A 285 -23.94 -8.61 -6.05
N ILE A 286 -22.75 -8.66 -5.45
CA ILE A 286 -21.60 -7.81 -5.74
C ILE A 286 -20.64 -8.62 -6.62
N SER A 287 -20.22 -8.07 -7.75
CA SER A 287 -19.37 -8.79 -8.71
C SER A 287 -17.90 -8.41 -8.57
N VAL A 288 -17.00 -9.39 -8.53
CA VAL A 288 -15.56 -9.16 -8.54
C VAL A 288 -15.12 -8.90 -9.98
N TYR A 289 -14.80 -7.64 -10.29
CA TYR A 289 -14.29 -7.25 -11.61
C TYR A 289 -12.82 -7.65 -11.79
N ARG A 290 -12.04 -7.53 -10.70
CA ARG A 290 -10.62 -7.84 -10.68
C ARG A 290 -10.21 -8.27 -9.27
N SER A 291 -9.25 -9.18 -9.18
CA SER A 291 -8.68 -9.60 -7.91
C SER A 291 -7.17 -9.77 -7.94
N TYR A 292 -6.57 -9.61 -6.76
CA TYR A 292 -5.15 -9.80 -6.50
C TYR A 292 -5.01 -10.60 -5.21
N VAL A 293 -4.28 -11.73 -5.25
CA VAL A 293 -3.99 -12.58 -4.09
C VAL A 293 -2.49 -12.82 -4.02
N GLY A 294 -1.86 -12.55 -2.87
CA GLY A 294 -0.41 -12.67 -2.68
C GLY A 294 0.13 -11.68 -1.65
N ASN A 295 1.45 -11.55 -1.54
CA ASN A 295 2.06 -10.59 -0.62
C ASN A 295 2.25 -9.24 -1.33
N TYR A 296 1.35 -8.29 -1.12
CA TYR A 296 1.41 -6.96 -1.72
C TYR A 296 1.77 -5.86 -0.70
N PHE A 297 1.25 -5.95 0.52
CA PHE A 297 1.59 -5.09 1.65
C PHE A 297 1.81 -5.97 2.88
N THR A 298 3.07 -6.16 3.27
CA THR A 298 3.44 -7.08 4.35
C THR A 298 3.72 -6.36 5.67
N SER A 299 4.03 -7.11 6.70
CA SER A 299 4.54 -6.67 8.00
C SER A 299 5.63 -7.66 8.44
N LEU A 300 6.80 -7.58 7.78
CA LEU A 300 7.91 -8.50 7.97
C LEU A 300 7.46 -9.97 7.84
N GLU A 301 7.58 -10.77 8.91
CA GLU A 301 7.16 -12.17 9.00
C GLU A 301 5.84 -12.37 9.73
N MET A 302 5.03 -11.32 9.94
CA MET A 302 3.72 -11.46 10.55
C MET A 302 2.89 -12.49 9.76
N MET A 303 2.25 -13.42 10.46
CA MET A 303 1.30 -14.34 9.84
C MET A 303 -0.09 -13.71 9.95
N GLY A 304 -0.77 -13.59 8.82
CA GLY A 304 -2.09 -13.03 8.70
C GLY A 304 -2.38 -12.54 7.28
N VAL A 305 -3.56 -11.96 7.09
CA VAL A 305 -4.03 -11.43 5.80
C VAL A 305 -4.71 -10.07 5.99
N THR A 306 -4.69 -9.26 4.94
CA THR A 306 -5.47 -8.02 4.82
C THR A 306 -6.40 -8.16 3.63
N LEU A 307 -7.70 -7.99 3.87
CA LEU A 307 -8.71 -7.89 2.82
C LEU A 307 -8.93 -6.42 2.51
N THR A 308 -8.85 -6.07 1.24
CA THR A 308 -9.13 -4.74 0.70
C THR A 308 -10.16 -4.87 -0.40
N VAL A 309 -11.21 -4.04 -0.35
CA VAL A 309 -12.27 -3.99 -1.35
C VAL A 309 -12.42 -2.55 -1.83
N MET A 310 -12.28 -2.33 -3.14
CA MET A 310 -12.50 -1.03 -3.79
C MET A 310 -13.74 -1.10 -4.67
N LYS A 311 -14.73 -0.24 -4.41
CA LYS A 311 -15.89 -0.05 -5.28
C LYS A 311 -15.45 0.61 -6.58
N LEU A 312 -15.89 0.09 -7.71
CA LEU A 312 -15.46 0.55 -9.03
C LEU A 312 -16.58 1.29 -9.76
N ASP A 313 -16.21 2.39 -10.38
CA ASP A 313 -16.94 2.99 -11.49
C ASP A 313 -16.14 2.89 -12.79
N GLU A 314 -16.67 3.43 -13.88
CA GLU A 314 -16.06 3.31 -15.21
C GLU A 314 -14.67 3.95 -15.29
N GLU A 315 -14.42 5.07 -14.60
CA GLU A 315 -13.09 5.68 -14.59
C GLU A 315 -12.10 4.81 -13.83
N LEU A 316 -12.48 4.31 -12.64
CA LEU A 316 -11.62 3.45 -11.85
C LEU A 316 -11.30 2.14 -12.57
N LYS A 317 -12.27 1.54 -13.28
CA LYS A 317 -12.02 0.35 -14.12
C LYS A 317 -10.99 0.63 -15.21
N GLN A 318 -11.15 1.72 -15.96
CA GLN A 318 -10.22 2.09 -17.05
C GLN A 318 -8.78 2.29 -16.53
N LEU A 319 -8.62 3.01 -15.43
CA LEU A 319 -7.32 3.26 -14.83
C LEU A 319 -6.71 2.01 -14.17
N LEU A 320 -7.54 1.19 -13.53
CA LEU A 320 -7.14 -0.08 -12.94
C LEU A 320 -6.63 -1.04 -14.02
N ASP A 321 -7.27 -1.05 -15.20
CA ASP A 321 -6.92 -1.95 -16.30
C ASP A 321 -5.70 -1.54 -17.11
N MET A 322 -5.26 -0.28 -17.01
CA MET A 322 -4.03 0.16 -17.67
C MET A 322 -2.84 -0.74 -17.29
N GLU A 323 -2.00 -1.08 -18.26
CA GLU A 323 -0.78 -1.84 -18.01
C GLU A 323 0.15 -1.12 -17.02
N CYS A 324 0.85 -1.89 -16.20
CA CYS A 324 1.91 -1.41 -15.34
C CYS A 324 3.01 -2.46 -15.17
N GLU A 325 4.21 -2.01 -14.86
CA GLU A 325 5.37 -2.88 -14.70
C GLU A 325 6.24 -2.39 -13.54
N SER A 326 6.26 -3.17 -12.47
CA SER A 326 7.16 -3.03 -11.34
C SER A 326 7.46 -4.40 -10.73
N MET A 327 8.41 -4.47 -9.79
CA MET A 327 8.70 -5.72 -9.06
C MET A 327 7.47 -6.27 -8.33
N GLY A 328 6.72 -5.39 -7.66
CA GLY A 328 5.58 -5.73 -6.81
C GLY A 328 4.24 -5.86 -7.54
N LEU A 329 4.10 -5.29 -8.74
CA LEU A 329 2.87 -5.38 -9.53
C LEU A 329 3.18 -5.22 -11.02
N THR A 330 3.13 -6.34 -11.73
CA THR A 330 3.19 -6.38 -13.20
C THR A 330 1.85 -6.83 -13.75
N GLN A 331 1.33 -6.06 -14.70
CA GLN A 331 0.00 -6.27 -15.25
C GLN A 331 -0.06 -5.82 -16.70
N PHE A 332 -0.61 -6.67 -17.56
CA PHE A 332 -0.98 -6.30 -18.92
C PHE A 332 -2.32 -5.58 -18.97
N GLY A 333 -2.46 -4.70 -19.97
CA GLY A 333 -3.74 -4.06 -20.28
C GLY A 333 -4.83 -5.09 -20.51
N ARG A 334 -6.04 -4.85 -20.01
CA ARG A 334 -7.22 -5.58 -20.49
C ARG A 334 -7.73 -4.86 -21.74
N ASP A 335 -7.88 -5.59 -22.84
CA ASP A 335 -8.59 -5.06 -24.01
C ASP A 335 -10.02 -4.72 -23.59
N ALA A 336 -10.54 -3.57 -24.03
CA ALA A 336 -11.95 -3.23 -23.85
C ALA A 336 -12.78 -4.31 -24.56
N LYS A 337 -13.52 -5.11 -23.78
CA LYS A 337 -14.48 -6.10 -24.31
C LYS A 337 -15.68 -5.42 -24.95
#